data_AF-A0A4Q3EEP7-F1
#
_entry.id   AF-A0A4Q3EEP7-F1
#
_cell.length_a   1.000
_cell.length_b   1.000
_cell.length_c   1.000
_cell.angle_alpha   90.00
_cell.angle_beta   90.00
_cell.angle_gamma   90.00
#
_symmetry.space_group_name_H-M   'P 1'
#
loop_
_entity.id
_entity.type
_entity.pdbx_description
1 polymer ?
#
loop_
_entity_poly.entity_id
_entity_poly.type
_entity_poly.pdbx_seq_one_letter_code
_entity_poly.pdbx_strand_id
1 'polypeptide(L)' 'MHTETFHAGKTFSGLSYAEKTLKGIEFENWQFKQIDFNHCQLENCIFSDSVFED' A
#
# COMPACT_ATOMS: atom_id res chain seq x y z
N MET A 1 -18.06 5.95 22.66
CA MET A 1 -18.00 5.28 21.35
C MET A 1 -16.78 5.79 20.62
N HIS A 2 -15.80 4.93 20.35
CA HIS A 2 -14.77 5.24 19.36
C HIS A 2 -14.25 3.91 18.82
N THR A 3 -14.86 3.43 17.75
CA THR A 3 -14.29 2.36 16.93
C THR A 3 -13.36 3.04 15.92
N GLU A 4 -12.23 3.57 16.40
CA GLU A 4 -11.12 3.93 15.53
C GLU A 4 -10.60 2.62 14.95
N THR A 5 -10.99 2.33 13.72
CA THR A 5 -10.45 1.17 13.01
C THR A 5 -9.09 1.56 12.45
N PHE A 6 -8.12 1.76 13.34
CA PHE A 6 -6.73 1.97 12.99
C PHE A 6 -6.15 0.62 12.53
N HIS A 7 -5.84 0.52 11.25
CA HIS A 7 -5.22 -0.66 10.65
C HIS A 7 -3.71 -0.45 10.44
N ALA A 8 -3.00 0.09 11.43
CA ALA A 8 -1.54 0.08 11.38
C ALA A 8 -1.04 -1.36 11.59
N GLY A 9 -0.06 -1.76 10.76
CA GLY A 9 0.55 -3.09 10.85
C GLY A 9 -0.18 -4.19 10.08
N LYS A 10 -1.00 -3.85 9.08
CA LYS A 10 -1.47 -4.86 8.12
C LYS A 10 -0.37 -5.16 7.11
N THR A 11 0.19 -6.36 7.22
CA THR A 11 1.06 -6.93 6.19
C THR A 11 0.19 -7.43 5.05
N PHE A 12 0.35 -6.83 3.87
CA PHE A 12 -0.26 -7.33 2.65
C PHE A 12 0.80 -8.12 1.88
N SER A 13 0.55 -9.43 1.75
CA SER A 13 1.45 -10.36 1.08
C SER A 13 0.83 -10.85 -0.22
N GLY A 14 1.58 -10.82 -1.33
CA GLY A 14 1.15 -11.43 -2.59
C GLY A 14 0.03 -10.71 -3.34
N LEU A 15 -0.11 -9.39 -3.14
CA LEU A 15 -1.02 -8.58 -3.94
C LEU A 15 -0.36 -8.19 -5.27
N SER A 16 -1.14 -8.16 -6.36
CA SER A 16 -0.70 -7.60 -7.64
C SER A 16 -1.51 -6.37 -8.00
N TYR A 17 -0.79 -5.26 -8.15
CA TYR A 17 -1.24 -4.00 -8.73
C TYR A 17 -0.68 -3.81 -10.14
N ALA A 18 -0.25 -4.89 -10.79
CA ALA A 18 0.32 -4.81 -12.13
C ALA A 18 -0.66 -4.15 -13.12
N GLU A 19 -0.12 -3.29 -13.98
CA GLU A 19 -0.84 -2.51 -15.00
C GLU A 19 -1.96 -1.60 -14.47
N LYS A 20 -2.04 -1.38 -13.14
CA LYS A 20 -3.05 -0.50 -12.56
C LYS A 20 -2.56 0.94 -12.49
N THR A 21 -3.49 1.87 -12.61
CA THR A 21 -3.25 3.27 -12.31
C THR A 21 -3.84 3.60 -10.94
N LEU A 22 -2.98 3.87 -9.96
CA LEU A 22 -3.33 4.33 -8.64
C LEU A 22 -3.07 5.83 -8.57
N LYS A 23 -4.10 6.61 -8.20
CA LYS A 23 -3.99 8.07 -8.11
C LYS A 23 -4.47 8.58 -6.76
N GLY A 24 -3.68 9.44 -6.12
CA GLY A 24 -4.07 10.13 -4.88
C GLY A 24 -4.28 9.18 -3.69
N ILE A 25 -3.55 8.07 -3.63
CA ILE A 25 -3.66 7.09 -2.54
C ILE A 25 -2.59 7.36 -1.50
N GLU A 26 -2.99 7.49 -0.24
CA GLU A 26 -2.10 7.56 0.91
C GLU A 26 -2.05 6.20 1.62
N PHE A 27 -0.85 5.63 1.69
CA PHE A 27 -0.53 4.40 2.41
C PHE A 27 0.29 4.76 3.64
N GLU A 28 -0.28 4.59 4.83
CA GLU A 28 0.37 4.94 6.09
C GLU A 28 0.55 3.72 6.99
N ASN A 29 1.78 3.44 7.46
CA ASN A 29 2.11 2.30 8.32
C ASN A 29 1.81 0.91 7.70
N TRP A 30 2.04 0.74 6.39
CA TRP A 30 1.80 -0.53 5.67
C TRP A 30 3.07 -1.34 5.49
N GLN A 31 2.94 -2.68 5.54
CA GLN A 31 4.00 -3.59 5.14
C GLN A 31 3.58 -4.31 3.87
N PHE A 32 4.27 -4.04 2.77
CA PHE A 32 4.06 -4.71 1.50
C PHE A 32 5.09 -5.83 1.35
N LYS A 33 4.64 -7.08 1.27
CA LYS A 33 5.51 -8.25 1.02
C LYS A 33 5.13 -8.88 -0.31
N GLN A 34 6.08 -9.24 -1.16
CA GLN A 34 5.80 -9.90 -2.43
C GLN A 34 4.74 -9.16 -3.27
N ILE A 35 4.79 -7.83 -3.27
CA ILE A 35 3.84 -7.01 -4.00
C ILE A 35 4.31 -6.78 -5.43
N ASP A 36 3.39 -6.90 -6.38
CA ASP A 36 3.70 -6.71 -7.79
C ASP A 36 3.14 -5.37 -8.28
N PHE A 37 4.04 -4.41 -8.54
CA PHE A 37 3.73 -3.11 -9.15
C PHE A 37 4.17 -3.04 -10.62
N ASN A 38 4.39 -4.16 -11.31
CA ASN A 38 4.85 -4.14 -12.71
C ASN A 38 3.90 -3.33 -13.61
N HIS A 39 4.45 -2.38 -14.36
CA HIS A 39 3.66 -1.47 -15.22
C HIS A 39 2.57 -0.67 -14.47
N CYS A 40 2.62 -0.59 -13.14
CA CYS A 40 1.71 0.23 -12.35
C CYS A 40 2.07 1.72 -12.47
N GLN A 41 1.06 2.58 -12.58
CA GLN A 41 1.21 4.03 -12.54
C GLN A 41 0.77 4.56 -11.18
N LEU A 42 1.72 5.09 -10.42
CA LEU A 42 1.48 5.73 -9.12
C LEU A 42 1.52 7.25 -9.32
N GLU A 43 0.36 7.91 -9.36
CA GLU A 43 0.28 9.36 -9.53
C GLU A 43 -0.21 10.04 -8.23
N ASN A 44 0.57 10.96 -7.66
CA ASN A 44 0.25 11.63 -6.40
C ASN A 44 -0.04 10.65 -5.25
N CYS A 45 0.59 9.48 -5.24
CA CYS A 45 0.50 8.53 -4.13
C CYS A 45 1.53 8.88 -3.05
N ILE A 46 1.15 8.73 -1.79
CA ILE A 46 2.01 8.98 -0.63
C ILE A 46 2.17 7.66 0.13
N PHE A 47 3.40 7.32 0.49
CA PHE A 47 3.73 6.15 1.30
C PHE A 47 4.46 6.64 2.55
N SER A 48 3.73 6.80 3.65
CA SER A 48 4.25 7.26 4.94
C SER A 48 4.44 6.06 5.88
N ASP A 49 5.57 5.99 6.57
CA ASP A 49 5.89 4.92 7.54
C ASP A 49 5.66 3.49 7.01
N SER A 50 5.77 3.30 5.69
CA SER A 50 5.48 2.02 5.02
C SER A 50 6.77 1.35 4.56
N VAL A 51 6.78 0.01 4.58
CA VAL A 51 7.94 -0.82 4.27
C VAL A 51 7.60 -1.75 3.10
N PHE A 52 8.52 -1.88 2.15
CA PHE A 52 8.44 -2.82 1.03
C PHE A 52 9.50 -3.90 1.23
N GLU A 53 9.08 -5.15 1.22
CA GLU A 53 9.92 -6.35 1.31
C GLU A 53 9.63 -7.29 0.13
N ASP A 54 10.67 -7.96 -0.36
CA ASP A 54 10.60 -8.90 -1.48
C ASP A 54 9.96 -10.23 -1.05
#